data_AF-A0A1Y1RKU0-F1
#
_entry.id   AF-A0A1Y1RKU0-F1
#
_cell.length_a   1.000
_cell.length_b   1.000
_cell.length_c   1.000
_cell.angle_alpha   90.00
_cell.angle_beta   90.00
_cell.angle_gamma   90.00
#
_symmetry.space_group_name_H-M   'P 1'
#
loop_
_entity.id
_entity.type
_entity.pdbx_description
1 polymer ?
#
loop_
_entity_poly.entity_id
_entity_poly.type
_entity_poly.pdbx_seq_one_letter_code
_entity_poly.pdbx_strand_id
1 'polypeptide(L)' 'MKDAVKFFYELRKSNLTKKPATAELLGWLLMLSQVASRGELSLSKELVKKTLSALVKNKDDQKKSKILLQDFNFS' A
#
# COMPACT_ATOMS: atom_id res chain seq x y z
N MET A 1 -9.12 3.09 -6.46
CA MET A 1 -7.77 3.36 -7.09
C MET A 1 -7.11 4.66 -6.60
N LYS A 2 -7.85 5.78 -6.42
CA LYS A 2 -7.31 7.03 -5.88
C LYS A 2 -6.66 6.86 -4.50
N ASP A 3 -7.23 6.05 -3.62
CA ASP A 3 -6.69 5.90 -2.25
C ASP A 3 -5.42 5.05 -2.18
N ALA A 4 -5.17 4.17 -3.16
CA ALA A 4 -3.90 3.47 -3.27
C ALA A 4 -2.80 4.48 -3.60
N VAL A 5 -3.06 5.35 -4.57
CA VAL A 5 -2.11 6.39 -4.95
C VAL A 5 -1.86 7.36 -3.78
N LYS A 6 -2.90 7.79 -3.05
CA LYS A 6 -2.73 8.60 -1.83
C LYS A 6 -1.87 7.88 -0.78
N PHE A 7 -2.18 6.62 -0.47
CA PHE A 7 -1.41 5.85 0.52
C PHE A 7 0.06 5.67 0.12
N PHE A 8 0.32 5.44 -1.17
CA PHE A 8 1.69 5.41 -1.71
C PHE A 8 2.44 6.72 -1.46
N TYR A 9 1.81 7.87 -1.67
CA TYR A 9 2.43 9.16 -1.40
C TYR A 9 2.73 9.36 0.09
N GLU A 10 1.85 8.93 0.99
CA GLU A 10 2.10 8.98 2.42
C GLU A 10 3.30 8.09 2.82
N LEU A 11 3.40 6.89 2.26
CA LEU A 11 4.57 6.03 2.48
C LEU A 11 5.89 6.67 2.00
N ARG A 12 5.89 7.42 0.89
CA ARG A 12 7.09 8.14 0.43
C ARG A 12 7.49 9.32 1.30
N LYS A 13 6.53 9.95 1.97
CA LYS A 13 6.76 11.07 2.90
C LYS A 13 7.19 10.59 4.30
N SER A 14 6.88 9.34 4.63
CA SER A 14 7.19 8.75 5.93
C SER A 14 8.69 8.44 6.14
N ASN A 15 9.05 8.02 7.35
CA ASN A 15 10.42 7.72 7.77
C ASN A 15 10.94 6.32 7.35
N LEU A 16 10.41 5.76 6.26
CA LEU A 16 10.91 4.50 5.73
C LEU A 16 12.36 4.64 5.29
N THR A 17 13.15 3.61 5.60
CA THR A 17 14.57 3.55 5.25
C THR A 17 14.73 3.52 3.73
N LYS A 18 13.90 2.72 3.06
CA LYS A 18 13.76 2.73 1.60
C LYS A 18 12.37 3.21 1.22
N LYS A 19 12.31 4.36 0.55
CA LYS A 19 11.04 4.90 0.01
C LYS A 19 10.57 4.05 -1.17
N PRO A 20 9.27 3.71 -1.26
CA PRO A 20 8.71 3.02 -2.43
C PRO A 20 8.92 3.87 -3.69
N ALA A 21 9.44 3.25 -4.74
CA ALA A 21 9.55 3.83 -6.07
C ALA A 21 8.29 3.52 -6.90
N THR A 22 8.20 4.14 -8.08
CA THR A 22 7.07 3.94 -9.01
C THR A 22 6.92 2.48 -9.42
N ALA A 23 8.02 1.72 -9.53
CA ALA A 23 7.98 0.30 -9.85
C ALA A 23 7.25 -0.52 -8.76
N GLU A 24 7.48 -0.22 -7.47
CA GLU A 24 6.76 -0.87 -6.38
C GLU A 24 5.26 -0.48 -6.36
N LEU A 25 4.91 0.76 -6.73
CA LEU A 25 3.51 1.16 -6.90
C LEU A 25 2.80 0.34 -8.00
N LEU A 26 3.43 0.19 -9.16
CA LEU A 26 2.86 -0.57 -10.28
C LEU A 26 2.63 -2.04 -9.89
N GLY A 27 3.62 -2.68 -9.27
CA GLY A 27 3.47 -4.05 -8.76
C GLY A 27 2.36 -4.18 -7.74
N TRP A 28 2.20 -3.18 -6.87
CA TRP A 28 1.13 -3.17 -5.88
C TRP A 28 -0.25 -2.95 -6.49
N LEU A 29 -0.41 -2.05 -7.47
CA LEU A 29 -1.67 -1.86 -8.19
C LEU A 29 -2.12 -3.12 -8.94
N LEU A 30 -1.18 -3.86 -9.55
CA LEU A 30 -1.46 -5.14 -10.17
C LEU A 30 -1.95 -6.16 -9.14
N MET A 31 -1.29 -6.27 -8.00
CA MET A 31 -1.72 -7.18 -6.92
C MET A 31 -3.09 -6.78 -6.35
N LEU A 32 -3.35 -5.49 -6.16
CA LEU A 32 -4.66 -4.99 -5.74
C LEU A 32 -5.75 -5.35 -6.76
N SER A 33 -5.44 -5.26 -8.07
CA SER A 33 -6.39 -5.60 -9.13
C SER A 33 -6.74 -7.09 -9.19
N GLN A 34 -5.80 -7.96 -8.85
CA GLN A 34 -6.01 -9.41 -8.79
C GLN A 34 -6.85 -9.83 -7.58
N VAL A 35 -6.75 -9.09 -6.48
CA VAL A 35 -7.45 -9.40 -5.22
C VAL A 35 -8.82 -8.71 -5.13
N ALA A 36 -9.03 -7.62 -5.86
CA ALA A 36 -10.34 -7.00 -6.03
C ALA A 36 -11.23 -7.90 -6.92
N SER A 37 -12.08 -8.70 -6.30
CA SER A 37 -13.02 -9.62 -6.96
C SER A 37 -14.02 -8.88 -7.86
N ARG A 38 -13.77 -8.81 -9.18
CA ARG A 38 -14.72 -8.40 -10.26
C ARG A 38 -15.69 -7.23 -9.96
N GLY A 39 -15.29 -6.29 -9.14
CA GLY A 39 -16.07 -5.13 -8.73
C GLY A 39 -15.11 -4.07 -8.22
N GLU A 40 -15.52 -2.81 -8.31
CA GLU A 40 -14.68 -1.63 -8.09
C GLU A 40 -13.65 -1.81 -6.98
N LEU A 41 -12.40 -1.44 -7.29
CA LEU A 41 -11.25 -1.60 -6.41
C LEU A 41 -11.36 -0.62 -5.23
N SER A 42 -12.08 -1.06 -4.20
CA SER A 42 -12.17 -0.42 -2.88
C SER A 42 -11.04 -0.95 -2.01
N LEU A 43 -10.14 -0.06 -1.59
CA LEU A 43 -9.06 -0.44 -0.68
C LEU A 43 -9.61 -0.58 0.73
N SER A 44 -9.53 -1.79 1.26
CA SER A 44 -9.71 -2.03 2.69
C SER A 44 -8.35 -2.17 3.38
N LYS A 45 -8.31 -1.89 4.70
CA LYS A 45 -7.11 -2.13 5.53
C LYS A 45 -6.63 -3.57 5.40
N GLU A 46 -7.55 -4.52 5.33
CA GLU A 46 -7.23 -5.94 5.18
C GLU A 46 -6.60 -6.28 3.82
N LEU A 47 -7.11 -5.67 2.73
CA LEU A 47 -6.52 -5.83 1.41
C LEU A 47 -5.11 -5.25 1.36
N VAL A 48 -4.89 -4.07 1.94
CA VAL A 48 -3.55 -3.45 1.99
C VAL A 48 -2.60 -4.29 2.82
N LYS A 49 -3.00 -4.78 4.00
CA LYS A 49 -2.16 -5.67 4.83
C LYS A 49 -1.68 -6.91 4.08
N LYS A 50 -2.55 -7.54 3.28
CA LYS A 50 -2.23 -8.75 2.50
C LYS A 50 -1.29 -8.47 1.32
N THR A 51 -1.28 -7.23 0.81
CA THR A 51 -0.55 -6.85 -0.40
C THR A 51 0.65 -5.94 -0.13
N LEU A 52 0.86 -5.50 1.11
CA LEU A 52 1.86 -4.50 1.50
C LEU A 52 3.30 -4.92 1.19
N SER A 53 3.58 -6.23 1.19
CA SER A 53 4.90 -6.78 0.83
C SER A 53 5.26 -6.60 -0.65
N ALA A 54 4.28 -6.35 -1.53
CA ALA A 54 4.52 -5.94 -2.90
C ALA A 54 5.12 -4.53 -2.94
N LEU A 55 4.66 -3.66 -2.04
CA LEU A 55 4.99 -2.23 -1.99
C LEU A 55 6.23 -1.91 -1.14
N VAL A 56 6.41 -2.62 -0.03
CA VAL A 56 7.49 -2.40 0.93
C VAL A 56 8.19 -3.74 1.20
N LYS A 57 9.43 -3.87 0.73
CA LYS A 57 10.16 -5.16 0.73
C LYS A 57 10.83 -5.50 2.06
N ASN A 58 11.34 -4.50 2.78
CA ASN A 58 12.03 -4.69 4.04
C ASN A 58 11.03 -4.97 5.18
N LYS A 59 11.29 -5.99 6.01
CA LYS A 59 10.43 -6.38 7.15
C LYS A 59 10.24 -5.27 8.18
N ASP A 60 11.26 -4.47 8.50
CA ASP A 60 11.13 -3.39 9.47
C ASP A 60 10.34 -2.21 8.89
N ASP A 61 10.56 -1.90 7.62
CA ASP A 61 9.75 -0.90 6.92
C ASP A 61 8.29 -1.36 6.75
N GLN A 62 8.03 -2.67 6.61
CA GLN A 62 6.66 -3.22 6.64
C GLN A 62 5.99 -3.02 8.01
N LYS A 63 6.72 -3.15 9.12
CA LYS A 63 6.16 -2.86 10.46
C LYS A 63 5.77 -1.39 10.59
N LYS A 64 6.66 -0.47 10.19
CA LYS A 64 6.38 0.98 10.17
C LYS A 64 5.16 1.31 9.29
N SER A 65 5.07 0.67 8.12
CA SER A 65 3.96 0.86 7.17
C SER A 65 2.62 0.37 7.71
N LYS A 66 2.61 -0.68 8.56
CA LYS A 66 1.39 -1.17 9.22
C LYS A 66 0.88 -0.20 10.28
N ILE A 67 1.75 0.52 10.98
CA ILE A 67 1.37 1.59 11.92
C ILE A 67 0.68 2.71 11.13
N LEU A 68 1.31 3.17 10.05
CA LEU A 68 0.76 4.21 9.17
C LEU A 68 -0.62 3.82 8.57
N LEU A 69 -0.82 2.54 8.26
CA LEU A 69 -2.10 2.01 7.78
C LEU A 69 -3.20 2.03 8.84
N GLN A 70 -2.88 1.98 10.14
CA GLN A 70 -3.88 2.08 11.20
C GLN A 70 -4.54 3.46 11.22
N ASP A 71 -3.75 4.51 10.97
CA ASP A 71 -4.20 5.90 10.97
C ASP A 71 -4.76 6.36 9.61
N PHE A 72 -4.54 5.58 8.55
CA PHE A 72 -5.01 5.91 7.22
C PHE A 72 -6.52 5.63 7.06
N ASN A 73 -7.27 6.68 6.71
CA ASN A 73 -8.69 6.59 6.39
C ASN A 73 -8.88 6.47 4.88
N PHE A 74 -9.38 5.32 4.44
CA PHE A 74 -9.83 5.14 3.06
C PHE A 74 -11.08 6.00 2.83
N SER A 75 -11.07 6.76 1.72
CA SER A 75 -12.17 7.65 1.32
C SER A 75 -13.28 6.90 0.59
#